data_AF-A0A7C5FBS3-F1
#
_entry.id   AF-A0A7C5FBS3-F1
#
_cell.length_a   1.000
_cell.length_b   1.000
_cell.length_c   1.000
_cell.angle_alpha   90.00
_cell.angle_beta   90.00
_cell.angle_gamma   90.00
#
_symmetry.space_group_name_H-M   'P 1'
#
loop_
_entity.id
_entity.type
_entity.pdbx_description
1 polymer ?
#
loop_
_entity_poly.entity_id
_entity_poly.type
_entity_poly.pdbx_seq_one_letter_code
_entity_poly.pdbx_strand_id
1 'polypeptide(L)'
;MERVFRRREFCPREKGGAKVGPTKRGKGTKWMVLVDGVGTPLGAYLESASPAEVRLLEATLDTVAVTRSHQPGRPRKRPDRLIADRGYDSNAVRALLVRRRIEPIIPARANNRQATHQDGRRLRRYRRRWIIERTIGWLGNFRRLTVRYDRLLETYGGFFHLACALITLRKVLK
;
A
#
# COMPACT_ATOMS: atom_id res chain seq x y z
N MET A 1 -9.68 4.09 -14.65
CA MET A 1 -8.23 4.38 -14.55
C MET A 1 -7.63 3.32 -13.65
N GLU A 2 -6.68 2.54 -14.17
CA GLU A 2 -6.38 1.21 -13.67
C GLU A 2 -5.41 1.16 -12.47
N ARG A 3 -5.86 0.40 -11.46
CA ARG A 3 -5.12 -0.44 -10.49
C ARG A 3 -4.48 0.26 -9.31
N VAL A 4 -4.94 -0.16 -8.12
CA VAL A 4 -4.28 0.08 -6.85
C VAL A 4 -3.48 -1.15 -6.46
N PHE A 5 -2.22 -0.95 -6.08
CA PHE A 5 -1.32 -2.02 -5.62
C PHE A 5 -0.86 -1.78 -4.20
N ARG A 6 -0.71 -2.84 -3.41
CA ARG A 6 -0.29 -2.77 -2.01
C ARG A 6 0.86 -3.73 -1.72
N ARG A 7 1.92 -3.20 -1.10
CA ARG A 7 3.06 -3.98 -0.57
C ARG A 7 3.66 -3.23 0.62
N ARG A 8 4.38 -3.98 1.47
CA ARG A 8 5.02 -3.51 2.70
C ARG A 8 6.47 -3.09 2.48
N GLU A 9 6.91 -2.12 3.25
CA GLU A 9 8.32 -1.93 3.60
C GLU A 9 8.46 -1.64 5.09
N PHE A 10 9.56 -2.10 5.67
CA PHE A 10 9.87 -2.00 7.09
C PHE A 10 10.97 -0.97 7.30
N CYS A 11 10.69 0.03 8.13
CA CYS A 11 11.68 0.99 8.55
C CYS A 11 12.12 0.70 10.00
N PRO A 12 13.37 0.24 10.23
CA PRO A 12 13.88 -0.03 11.57
C PRO A 12 14.02 1.24 12.42
N ARG A 13 13.87 1.06 13.74
CA ARG A 13 14.17 2.03 14.79
C ARG A 13 14.54 1.30 16.08
N GLU A 14 15.64 1.70 16.72
CA GLU A 14 16.14 1.04 17.95
C GLU A 14 15.42 1.51 19.22
N LYS A 15 15.05 2.80 19.30
CA LYS A 15 14.43 3.42 20.48
C LYS A 15 12.89 3.49 20.38
N GLY A 16 12.22 3.75 21.51
CA GLY A 16 10.76 3.94 21.55
C GLY A 16 10.26 5.14 20.73
N GLY A 17 8.93 5.24 20.57
CA GLY A 17 8.27 6.31 19.82
C GLY A 17 6.86 5.90 19.41
N ALA A 18 6.05 6.87 18.97
CA ALA A 18 4.69 6.61 18.52
C ALA A 18 4.71 5.67 17.31
N LYS A 19 3.84 4.65 17.32
CA LYS A 19 3.66 3.72 16.17
C LYS A 19 4.96 3.02 15.76
N VAL A 20 5.73 2.61 16.77
CA VAL A 20 6.93 1.75 16.65
C VAL A 20 6.57 0.41 17.29
N GLY A 21 6.70 -0.68 16.54
CA GLY A 21 6.33 -2.01 17.02
C GLY A 21 7.42 -3.05 16.76
N PRO A 22 7.52 -4.12 17.57
CA PRO A 22 8.48 -5.20 17.34
C PRO A 22 8.18 -6.03 16.08
N THR A 23 9.24 -6.58 15.51
CA THR A 23 9.26 -7.59 14.43
C THR A 23 10.35 -8.62 14.70
N LYS A 24 10.42 -9.68 13.90
CA LYS A 24 11.50 -10.68 13.96
C LYS A 24 12.92 -10.12 13.74
N ARG A 25 13.05 -8.92 13.16
CA ARG A 25 14.33 -8.30 12.78
C ARG A 25 14.62 -6.99 13.53
N GLY A 26 13.85 -6.66 14.56
CA GLY A 26 13.95 -5.40 15.30
C GLY A 26 12.62 -4.64 15.37
N LYS A 27 12.65 -3.41 15.90
CA LYS A 27 11.45 -2.57 16.03
C LYS A 27 11.35 -1.59 14.87
N GLY A 28 10.14 -1.15 14.53
CA GLY A 28 9.97 -0.21 13.43
C GLY A 28 8.53 0.16 13.10
N THR A 29 8.39 0.83 11.95
CA THR A 29 7.12 1.28 11.38
C THR A 29 6.94 0.65 10.02
N LYS A 30 5.71 0.23 9.72
CA LYS A 30 5.31 -0.30 8.42
C LYS A 30 4.82 0.82 7.53
N TRP A 31 5.25 0.78 6.27
CA TRP A 31 4.62 1.55 5.21
C TRP A 31 3.56 0.70 4.54
N MET A 32 2.33 1.18 4.57
CA MET A 32 1.28 0.68 3.71
C MET A 32 1.09 1.70 2.59
N VAL A 33 1.41 1.33 1.36
CA VAL A 33 1.32 2.25 0.21
C VAL A 33 0.38 1.66 -0.83
N LEU A 34 -0.46 2.52 -1.40
CA LEU A 34 -1.33 2.26 -2.53
C LEU A 34 -0.81 3.04 -3.72
N VAL A 35 -0.51 2.36 -4.82
CA VAL A 35 -0.01 3.01 -6.05
C VAL A 35 -0.88 2.72 -7.24
N ASP A 36 -0.90 3.62 -8.22
CA ASP A 36 -1.58 3.43 -9.50
C ASP A 36 -0.88 2.42 -10.44
N GLY A 37 -1.45 2.23 -11.64
CA GLY A 37 -0.90 1.41 -12.72
C GLY A 37 0.49 1.80 -13.25
N VAL A 38 1.01 2.96 -12.90
CA VAL A 38 2.34 3.45 -13.30
C VAL A 38 3.27 3.69 -12.11
N GLY A 39 2.82 3.44 -10.88
CA GLY A 39 3.61 3.55 -9.65
C GLY A 39 3.51 4.90 -8.94
N THR A 40 2.45 5.68 -9.16
CA THR A 40 2.17 6.95 -8.47
C THR A 40 1.48 6.65 -7.14
N PRO A 41 2.00 7.11 -5.99
CA PRO A 41 1.33 6.94 -4.70
C PRO A 41 -0.04 7.64 -4.69
N LEU A 42 -1.10 6.87 -4.40
CA LEU A 42 -2.50 7.33 -4.32
C LEU A 42 -3.04 7.37 -2.89
N GLY A 43 -2.40 6.65 -1.98
CA GLY A 43 -2.77 6.58 -0.57
C GLY A 43 -1.64 5.92 0.21
N ALA A 44 -1.47 6.35 1.46
CA ALA A 44 -0.46 5.78 2.34
C ALA A 44 -0.92 5.80 3.78
N TYR A 45 -0.57 4.74 4.51
CA TYR A 45 -0.87 4.59 5.93
C TYR A 45 0.37 4.08 6.66
N LEU A 46 0.73 4.75 7.75
CA LEU A 46 1.88 4.42 8.57
C LEU A 46 1.40 3.82 9.90
N GLU A 47 1.97 2.68 10.27
CA GLU A 47 1.56 1.96 11.47
C GLU A 47 2.75 1.30 12.15
N SER A 48 2.61 0.98 13.43
CA SER A 48 3.53 0.10 14.13
C SER A 48 3.80 -1.19 13.34
N ALA A 49 5.01 -1.73 13.45
CA ALA A 49 5.36 -2.92 12.68
C ALA A 49 4.73 -4.23 13.22
N SER A 50 3.95 -4.18 14.30
CA SER A 50 3.38 -5.37 14.95
C SER A 50 2.13 -5.94 14.26
N PRO A 51 1.09 -5.15 13.92
CA PRO A 51 -0.13 -5.69 13.31
C PRO A 51 0.15 -6.36 11.96
N ALA A 52 -0.53 -7.48 11.70
CA ALA A 52 -0.50 -8.11 10.39
C ALA A 52 -1.05 -7.15 9.33
N GLU A 53 -0.37 -7.01 8.19
CA GLU A 53 -0.74 -6.00 7.19
C GLU A 53 -2.16 -6.18 6.65
N VAL A 54 -2.66 -7.42 6.61
CA VAL A 54 -4.06 -7.72 6.26
C VAL A 54 -5.03 -6.85 7.07
N ARG A 55 -4.78 -6.65 8.37
CA ARG A 55 -5.60 -5.84 9.27
C ARG A 55 -5.52 -4.34 8.97
N LEU A 56 -4.43 -3.91 8.33
CA LEU A 56 -4.22 -2.50 7.99
C LEU A 56 -4.81 -2.15 6.61
N LEU A 57 -5.36 -3.12 5.88
CA LEU A 57 -5.83 -2.91 4.50
C LEU A 57 -6.90 -1.85 4.42
N GLU A 58 -7.89 -1.96 5.30
CA GLU A 58 -9.05 -1.10 5.31
C GLU A 58 -8.65 0.36 5.57
N ALA A 59 -7.91 0.60 6.65
CA ALA A 59 -7.35 1.91 6.96
C ALA A 59 -6.51 2.47 5.80
N THR A 60 -5.72 1.63 5.12
CA THR A 60 -4.95 2.08 3.95
C THR A 60 -5.87 2.51 2.81
N LEU A 61 -6.93 1.75 2.51
CA LEU A 61 -7.89 2.09 1.45
C LEU A 61 -8.63 3.39 1.73
N ASP A 62 -8.86 3.72 3.00
CA ASP A 62 -9.53 4.97 3.40
C ASP A 62 -8.69 6.22 3.14
N THR A 63 -7.37 6.07 3.01
CA THR A 63 -6.45 7.17 2.67
C THR A 63 -6.47 7.59 1.21
N VAL A 64 -7.12 6.81 0.33
CA VAL A 64 -7.17 7.11 -1.09
C VAL A 64 -8.01 8.36 -1.33
N ALA A 65 -7.39 9.39 -1.91
CA ALA A 65 -8.08 10.60 -2.34
C ALA A 65 -7.39 11.17 -3.58
N VAL A 66 -7.94 10.86 -4.76
CA VAL A 66 -7.41 11.34 -6.04
C VAL A 66 -8.28 12.46 -6.58
N THR A 67 -7.71 13.67 -6.71
CA THR A 67 -8.38 14.82 -7.31
C THR A 67 -8.64 14.58 -8.80
N ARG A 68 -9.76 15.09 -9.31
CA ARG A 68 -10.10 15.00 -10.73
C ARG A 68 -9.52 16.22 -11.43
N SER A 69 -8.66 16.01 -12.43
CA SER A 69 -8.00 17.10 -13.15
C SER A 69 -8.91 17.89 -14.07
N HIS A 70 -9.97 17.26 -14.62
CA HIS A 70 -10.78 17.84 -15.69
C HIS A 70 -12.17 18.33 -15.24
N GLN A 71 -12.60 18.05 -14.00
CA GLN A 71 -13.92 18.45 -13.51
C GLN A 71 -13.89 18.75 -12.01
N PRO A 72 -14.47 19.88 -11.57
CA PRO A 72 -14.76 20.12 -10.16
C PRO A 72 -15.61 18.98 -9.59
N GLY A 73 -15.25 18.47 -8.41
CA GLY A 73 -16.03 17.42 -7.76
C GLY A 73 -15.28 16.67 -6.68
N ARG A 74 -16.01 15.78 -5.99
CA ARG A 74 -15.46 14.98 -4.89
C ARG A 74 -14.26 14.14 -5.36
N PRO A 75 -13.13 14.14 -4.62
CA PRO A 75 -11.99 13.28 -4.91
C PRO A 75 -12.43 11.83 -5.03
N ARG A 76 -11.86 11.12 -6.00
CA ARG A 76 -12.08 9.69 -6.17
C ARG A 76 -11.40 8.95 -5.02
N LYS A 77 -12.21 8.29 -4.18
CA LYS A 77 -11.74 7.51 -3.02
C LYS A 77 -11.62 6.01 -3.26
N ARG A 78 -12.17 5.51 -4.36
CA ARG A 78 -12.32 4.07 -4.61
C ARG A 78 -11.55 3.60 -5.84
N PRO A 79 -10.64 2.61 -5.70
CA PRO A 79 -10.06 1.91 -6.84
C PRO A 79 -11.07 0.98 -7.52
N ASP A 80 -10.89 0.74 -8.83
CA ASP A 80 -11.66 -0.31 -9.52
C ASP A 80 -11.18 -1.72 -9.13
N ARG A 81 -9.86 -1.87 -8.90
CA ARG A 81 -9.19 -3.15 -8.68
C ARG A 81 -8.05 -3.00 -7.69
N LEU A 82 -7.85 -4.01 -6.84
CA LEU A 82 -6.71 -4.12 -5.94
C LEU A 82 -5.86 -5.34 -6.32
N ILE A 83 -4.58 -5.12 -6.62
CA ILE A 83 -3.59 -6.20 -6.76
C ILE A 83 -2.78 -6.25 -5.47
N ALA A 84 -2.80 -7.41 -4.81
CA ALA A 84 -2.08 -7.61 -3.56
C ALA A 84 -1.41 -8.99 -3.53
N ASP A 85 -0.36 -9.11 -2.71
CA ASP A 85 0.38 -10.36 -2.51
C ASP A 85 -0.54 -11.50 -2.04
N ARG A 86 -0.16 -12.75 -2.31
CA ARG A 86 -0.84 -13.96 -1.78
C ARG A 86 -1.03 -13.93 -0.26
N GLY A 87 -0.15 -13.21 0.46
CA GLY A 87 -0.29 -12.95 1.89
C GLY A 87 -1.61 -12.28 2.29
N TYR A 88 -2.27 -11.58 1.37
CA TYR A 88 -3.56 -10.92 1.58
C TYR A 88 -4.78 -11.80 1.32
N ASP A 89 -4.56 -13.03 0.87
CA ASP A 89 -5.67 -13.94 0.60
C ASP A 89 -6.33 -14.39 1.90
N SER A 90 -7.51 -13.85 2.16
CA SER A 90 -8.43 -14.27 3.22
C SER A 90 -9.87 -13.96 2.82
N ASN A 91 -10.83 -14.72 3.35
CA ASN A 91 -12.25 -14.51 3.08
C ASN A 91 -12.70 -13.13 3.56
N ALA A 92 -12.20 -12.68 4.72
CA ALA A 92 -12.48 -11.35 5.24
C ALA A 92 -11.99 -10.23 4.32
N VAL A 93 -10.78 -10.34 3.76
CA VAL A 93 -10.25 -9.35 2.80
C VAL A 93 -11.06 -9.36 1.51
N ARG A 94 -11.39 -10.54 0.97
CA ARG A 94 -12.20 -10.64 -0.24
C ARG A 94 -13.59 -10.04 -0.02
N ALA A 95 -14.25 -10.36 1.09
CA ALA A 95 -15.54 -9.80 1.45
C ALA A 95 -15.48 -8.26 1.64
N LEU A 96 -14.44 -7.75 2.31
CA LEU A 96 -14.19 -6.31 2.42
C LEU A 96 -14.10 -5.64 1.04
N LEU A 97 -13.31 -6.21 0.12
CA LEU A 97 -13.12 -5.65 -1.21
C LEU A 97 -14.41 -5.72 -2.05
N VAL A 98 -15.13 -6.83 -1.99
CA VAL A 98 -16.44 -6.99 -2.65
C VAL A 98 -17.46 -5.98 -2.12
N ARG A 99 -17.58 -5.80 -0.80
CA ARG A 99 -18.47 -4.78 -0.18
C ARG A 99 -18.11 -3.37 -0.65
N ARG A 100 -16.82 -3.09 -0.76
CA ARG A 100 -16.31 -1.82 -1.31
C ARG A 100 -16.39 -1.76 -2.83
N ARG A 101 -16.94 -2.74 -3.54
CA ARG A 101 -16.99 -2.85 -5.01
C ARG A 101 -15.60 -2.77 -5.68
N ILE A 102 -14.56 -3.25 -5.01
CA ILE A 102 -13.18 -3.30 -5.50
C ILE A 102 -12.91 -4.73 -5.95
N GLU A 103 -12.47 -4.93 -7.19
CA GLU A 103 -12.13 -6.26 -7.68
C GLU A 103 -10.82 -6.76 -7.04
N PRO A 104 -10.84 -7.89 -6.29
CA PRO A 104 -9.63 -8.47 -5.72
C PRO A 104 -8.85 -9.27 -6.77
N ILE A 105 -7.61 -8.84 -7.05
CA ILE A 105 -6.63 -9.59 -7.84
C ILE A 105 -5.55 -10.10 -6.88
N ILE A 106 -5.89 -11.17 -6.17
CA ILE A 106 -5.05 -11.77 -5.13
C ILE A 106 -4.91 -13.26 -5.44
N PRO A 107 -3.69 -13.80 -5.63
CA PRO A 107 -3.50 -15.23 -5.79
C PRO A 107 -4.03 -15.98 -4.56
N ALA A 108 -4.79 -17.05 -4.80
CA ALA A 108 -5.30 -17.89 -3.73
C ALA A 108 -4.15 -18.59 -2.98
N ARG A 109 -4.29 -18.75 -1.66
CA ARG A 109 -3.52 -19.71 -0.87
C ARG A 109 -4.08 -21.10 -1.09
N ALA A 110 -3.25 -22.13 -0.99
CA ALA A 110 -3.65 -23.52 -1.21
C ALA A 110 -4.81 -23.97 -0.28
N ASN A 111 -4.89 -23.39 0.92
CA ASN A 111 -5.93 -23.70 1.89
C ASN A 111 -7.23 -22.89 1.70
N ASN A 112 -7.28 -21.94 0.75
CA ASN A 112 -8.46 -21.13 0.50
C ASN A 112 -9.33 -21.74 -0.61
N ARG A 113 -10.18 -22.68 -0.22
CA ARG A 113 -11.08 -23.43 -1.14
C ARG A 113 -12.09 -22.53 -1.88
N GLN A 114 -12.47 -21.38 -1.32
CA GLN A 114 -13.42 -20.45 -1.96
C GLN A 114 -12.81 -19.67 -3.13
N ALA A 115 -11.49 -19.46 -3.12
CA ALA A 115 -10.80 -18.66 -4.13
C ALA A 115 -10.39 -19.48 -5.38
N THR A 116 -10.51 -20.80 -5.32
CA THR A 116 -9.96 -21.76 -6.30
C THR A 116 -10.75 -21.82 -7.62
N HIS A 117 -11.96 -21.26 -7.67
CA HIS A 117 -12.86 -21.34 -8.85
C HIS A 117 -12.70 -20.19 -9.87
N GLN A 118 -11.60 -19.44 -9.85
CA GLN A 118 -11.39 -18.37 -10.83
C GLN A 118 -10.74 -18.91 -12.11
N ASP A 119 -11.32 -18.59 -13.28
CA ASP A 119 -10.81 -18.82 -14.66
C ASP A 119 -9.41 -18.21 -14.94
N GLY A 120 -8.71 -17.68 -13.93
CA GLY A 120 -7.32 -17.22 -14.01
C GLY A 120 -7.07 -15.97 -14.88
N ARG A 121 -7.97 -15.62 -15.80
CA ARG A 121 -7.85 -14.47 -16.73
C ARG A 121 -7.62 -13.16 -15.97
N ARG A 122 -8.38 -12.96 -14.89
CA ARG A 122 -8.23 -11.79 -14.00
C ARG A 122 -6.88 -11.80 -13.27
N LEU A 123 -6.43 -12.97 -12.82
CA LEU A 123 -5.14 -13.16 -12.14
C LEU A 123 -3.93 -12.90 -13.04
N ARG A 124 -4.07 -12.96 -14.38
CA ARG A 124 -2.99 -12.52 -15.31
C ARG A 124 -2.51 -11.10 -15.03
N ARG A 125 -3.35 -10.24 -14.43
CA ARG A 125 -3.00 -8.88 -14.00
C ARG A 125 -2.02 -8.84 -12.83
N TYR A 126 -1.91 -9.91 -12.05
CA TYR A 126 -0.94 -10.04 -10.95
C TYR A 126 0.50 -9.81 -11.42
N ARG A 127 0.80 -10.09 -12.70
CA ARG A 127 2.10 -9.76 -13.30
C ARG A 127 2.51 -8.31 -13.09
N ARG A 128 1.56 -7.38 -12.97
CA ARG A 128 1.80 -5.93 -12.75
C ARG A 128 2.26 -5.59 -11.33
N ARG A 129 2.33 -6.56 -10.42
CA ARG A 129 2.78 -6.37 -9.02
C ARG A 129 4.16 -5.73 -8.92
N TRP A 130 5.05 -5.96 -9.89
CA TRP A 130 6.38 -5.34 -9.94
C TRP A 130 6.36 -3.80 -9.82
N ILE A 131 5.25 -3.15 -10.20
CA ILE A 131 5.08 -1.70 -10.08
C ILE A 131 5.17 -1.25 -8.63
N ILE A 132 4.44 -1.88 -7.71
CA ILE A 132 4.53 -1.51 -6.30
C ILE A 132 5.91 -1.87 -5.73
N GLU A 133 6.52 -2.97 -6.18
CA GLU A 133 7.85 -3.35 -5.73
C GLU A 133 8.89 -2.29 -6.05
N ARG A 134 8.83 -1.75 -7.27
CA ARG A 134 9.66 -0.65 -7.73
C ARG A 134 9.35 0.67 -7.02
N THR A 135 8.08 1.04 -6.85
CA THR A 135 7.73 2.28 -6.13
C THR A 135 8.21 2.24 -4.68
N ILE A 136 8.11 1.09 -4.04
CA ILE A 136 8.67 0.86 -2.71
C ILE A 136 10.19 1.02 -2.73
N GLY A 137 10.89 0.39 -3.68
CA GLY A 137 12.34 0.62 -3.84
C GLY A 137 12.71 2.10 -4.03
N TRP A 138 11.89 2.88 -4.75
CA TRP A 138 12.09 4.33 -4.85
C TRP A 138 11.91 5.06 -3.53
N LEU A 139 10.93 4.66 -2.70
CA LEU A 139 10.76 5.20 -1.35
C LEU A 139 11.95 4.82 -0.45
N GLY A 140 12.43 3.59 -0.54
CA GLY A 140 13.61 3.10 0.18
C GLY A 140 14.91 3.84 -0.18
N ASN A 141 15.02 4.42 -1.37
CA ASN A 141 16.18 5.22 -1.79
C ASN A 141 16.29 6.56 -1.04
N PHE A 142 15.22 7.05 -0.43
CA PHE A 142 15.30 8.23 0.42
C PHE A 142 15.91 7.82 1.77
N ARG A 143 17.21 8.06 1.96
CA ARG A 143 17.95 7.66 3.18
C ARG A 143 17.27 8.10 4.48
N ARG A 144 16.57 9.24 4.45
CA ARG A 144 15.77 9.76 5.58
C ARG A 144 14.65 8.81 6.01
N LEU A 145 14.13 8.01 5.10
CA LEU A 145 13.08 7.02 5.35
C LEU A 145 13.64 5.64 5.71
N THR A 146 14.85 5.29 5.27
CA THR A 146 15.45 3.97 5.51
C THR A 146 15.59 3.64 6.99
N VAL A 147 15.91 4.63 7.83
CA VAL A 147 15.98 4.49 9.30
C VAL A 147 15.18 5.61 9.95
N ARG A 148 14.25 5.25 10.86
CA ARG A 148 13.39 6.23 11.52
C ARG A 148 14.04 6.76 12.79
N TYR A 149 14.56 7.99 12.72
CA TYR A 149 15.10 8.70 13.89
C TYR A 149 14.04 9.53 14.66
N ASP A 150 12.87 9.76 14.07
CA ASP A 150 11.80 10.57 14.67
C ASP A 150 10.97 9.82 15.72
N ARG A 151 10.75 10.46 16.88
CA ARG A 151 9.91 9.92 17.97
C ARG A 151 8.41 10.07 17.68
N LEU A 152 8.02 11.18 17.06
CA LEU A 152 6.66 11.48 16.61
C LEU A 152 6.38 10.80 15.27
N LEU A 153 5.13 10.37 15.06
CA LEU A 153 4.76 9.74 13.78
C LEU A 153 4.54 10.81 12.70
N GLU A 154 4.03 11.96 13.10
CA GLU A 154 3.68 13.10 12.25
C GLU A 154 4.92 13.63 11.52
N THR A 155 6.02 13.83 12.23
CA THR A 155 7.30 14.25 11.65
C THR A 155 7.80 13.24 10.61
N TYR A 156 7.79 11.96 10.96
CA TYR A 156 8.18 10.89 10.05
C TYR A 156 7.25 10.80 8.83
N GLY A 157 5.95 10.94 9.06
CA GLY A 157 4.91 10.99 8.04
C GLY A 157 5.09 12.16 7.09
N GLY A 158 5.51 13.33 7.58
CA GLY A 158 5.86 14.48 6.76
C GLY A 158 6.96 14.15 5.74
N PHE A 159 8.06 13.55 6.19
CA PHE A 159 9.14 13.10 5.28
C PHE A 159 8.66 12.01 4.31
N PHE A 160 7.82 11.10 4.78
CA PHE A 160 7.26 10.04 3.95
C PHE A 160 6.39 10.63 2.82
N HIS A 161 5.48 11.55 3.14
CA HIS A 161 4.64 12.24 2.16
C HIS A 161 5.44 13.12 1.22
N LEU A 162 6.51 13.77 1.70
CA LEU A 162 7.44 14.52 0.85
C LEU A 162 8.11 13.60 -0.18
N ALA A 163 8.56 12.41 0.21
CA ALA A 163 9.12 11.44 -0.73
C ALA A 163 8.08 10.99 -1.77
N CYS A 164 6.83 10.73 -1.36
CA CYS A 164 5.74 10.45 -2.30
C CYS A 164 5.52 11.61 -3.28
N ALA A 165 5.51 12.86 -2.81
CA ALA A 165 5.35 14.05 -3.64
C ALA A 165 6.49 14.18 -4.65
N LEU A 166 7.75 13.95 -4.24
CA LEU A 166 8.90 13.98 -5.14
C LEU A 166 8.85 12.88 -6.20
N ILE A 167 8.41 11.67 -5.85
CA ILE A 167 8.18 10.59 -6.82
C ILE A 167 7.13 11.01 -7.85
N THR A 168 6.01 11.59 -7.41
CA THR A 168 4.95 12.06 -8.30
C THR A 168 5.43 13.21 -9.19
N LEU A 169 6.11 14.21 -8.62
CA LEU A 169 6.62 15.38 -9.35
C LEU A 169 7.57 14.99 -10.48
N ARG A 170 8.50 14.06 -10.23
CA ARG A 170 9.43 13.54 -11.24
C ARG A 170 8.75 12.86 -12.43
N LYS A 171 7.48 12.45 -12.29
CA LYS A 171 6.70 11.83 -13.37
C LYS A 171 5.89 12.85 -14.16
N VAL A 172 5.60 14.00 -13.57
CA VAL A 172 4.89 15.10 -14.24
C VAL A 172 5.87 15.98 -15.02
N LEU A 173 7.08 16.16 -14.52
CA LEU A 173 8.12 16.97 -15.15
C LEU A 173 8.90 16.26 -16.26
N LYS A 174 8.61 14.98 -16.52
CA LYS A 174 9.17 14.21 -17.63
C LYS A 174 8.13 14.02 -18.70
#